data_AF-A0A431VR60-F1
#
_entry.id   AF-A0A431VR60-F1
#
_cell.length_a   1.000
_cell.length_b   1.000
_cell.length_c   1.000
_cell.angle_alpha   90.00
_cell.angle_beta   90.00
_cell.angle_gamma   90.00
#
_symmetry.space_group_name_H-M   'P 1'
#
loop_
_entity.id
_entity.type
_entity.pdbx_description
1 polymer ?
#
loop_
_entity_poly.entity_id
_entity_poly.type
_entity_poly.pdbx_seq_one_letter_code
_entity_poly.pdbx_strand_id
1 'polypeptide(L)'
;MNLIFQESSLSDRIEDTITESATLDQLALNFQHTLQSALHTLPPAVVAALRGDWLGHPVHPIKVHLPLGGWMIAALLDFAPLGNTPEKRQQYQKAADTALLLGTVGGAGAVATGWVEWSTARGQARRTGLIHGALNETAFLLNVGSLIARKKGRRGLGKALSGAGLGLALAGGMLGGQLVYRHRMG
;
A
#
# COMPACT_ATOMS: atom_id res chain seq x y z
N MET A 1 -12.16 9.71 -39.96
CA MET A 1 -12.83 9.56 -38.65
C MET A 1 -12.57 8.13 -38.19
N ASN A 2 -11.42 7.88 -37.55
CA ASN A 2 -11.03 6.53 -37.13
C ASN A 2 -11.54 6.28 -35.72
N LEU A 3 -12.55 5.41 -35.62
CA LEU A 3 -12.96 4.76 -34.39
C LEU A 3 -11.85 3.76 -34.01
N ILE A 4 -10.92 4.18 -33.17
CA ILE A 4 -10.03 3.26 -32.47
C ILE A 4 -10.91 2.55 -31.44
N PHE A 5 -11.24 1.28 -31.71
CA PHE A 5 -11.63 0.36 -30.66
C PHE A 5 -10.44 0.29 -29.69
N GLN A 6 -10.52 1.04 -28.60
CA GLN A 6 -9.56 0.94 -27.51
C GLN A 6 -9.86 -0.39 -26.83
N GLU A 7 -9.14 -1.45 -27.22
CA GLU A 7 -9.23 -2.71 -26.48
C GLU A 7 -8.93 -2.43 -25.01
N SER A 8 -9.83 -2.86 -24.13
CA SER A 8 -9.59 -2.78 -22.68
C SER A 8 -8.30 -3.53 -22.36
N SER A 9 -7.39 -2.84 -21.68
CA SER A 9 -6.10 -3.42 -21.29
C SER A 9 -6.34 -4.62 -20.36
N LEU A 10 -5.35 -5.52 -20.26
CA LEU A 10 -5.46 -6.68 -19.35
C LEU A 10 -5.78 -6.23 -17.91
N SER A 11 -5.19 -5.14 -17.46
CA SER A 11 -5.44 -4.55 -16.14
C SER A 11 -6.87 -4.02 -15.99
N ASP A 12 -7.49 -3.54 -17.07
CA ASP A 12 -8.89 -3.08 -17.03
C ASP A 12 -9.83 -4.25 -16.86
N ARG A 13 -9.60 -5.33 -17.62
CA ARG A 13 -10.39 -6.57 -17.53
C ARG A 13 -10.28 -7.21 -16.15
N ILE A 14 -9.09 -7.24 -15.57
CA ILE A 14 -8.87 -7.74 -14.21
C ILE A 14 -9.68 -6.90 -13.21
N GLU A 15 -9.57 -5.57 -13.27
CA GLU A 15 -10.32 -4.70 -12.36
C GLU A 15 -11.83 -4.87 -12.50
N ASP A 16 -12.34 -4.86 -13.72
CA ASP A 16 -13.77 -5.00 -14.00
C ASP A 16 -14.28 -6.33 -13.41
N THR A 17 -13.54 -7.42 -13.62
CA THR A 17 -13.88 -8.76 -13.10
C THR A 17 -13.90 -8.80 -11.57
N ILE A 18 -12.86 -8.29 -10.90
CA ILE A 18 -12.76 -8.39 -9.43
C ILE A 18 -13.68 -7.39 -8.70
N THR A 19 -14.15 -6.36 -9.40
CA THR A 19 -15.03 -5.33 -8.84
C THR A 19 -16.52 -5.54 -9.16
N GLU A 20 -16.85 -6.50 -10.01
CA GLU A 20 -18.22 -6.89 -10.35
C GLU A 20 -18.84 -7.75 -9.23
N SER A 21 -19.10 -7.14 -8.08
CA SER A 21 -19.70 -7.83 -6.93
C SER A 21 -20.57 -6.89 -6.09
N ALA A 22 -21.84 -7.24 -5.97
CA ALA A 22 -22.78 -6.55 -5.08
C ALA A 22 -22.36 -6.69 -3.60
N THR A 23 -21.84 -7.85 -3.21
CA THR A 23 -21.34 -8.10 -1.86
C THR A 23 -20.16 -7.19 -1.53
N LEU A 24 -19.21 -7.03 -2.47
CA LEU A 24 -18.09 -6.12 -2.31
C LEU A 24 -18.55 -4.68 -2.19
N ASP A 25 -19.54 -4.27 -2.98
CA ASP A 25 -20.09 -2.90 -2.89
C ASP A 25 -20.74 -2.64 -1.53
N GLN A 26 -21.52 -3.58 -1.02
CA GLN A 26 -22.15 -3.49 0.30
C GLN A 26 -21.12 -3.45 1.43
N LEU A 27 -20.10 -4.32 1.37
CA LEU A 27 -19.00 -4.32 2.33
C LEU A 27 -18.29 -2.97 2.32
N ALA A 28 -18.00 -2.44 1.13
CA ALA A 28 -17.36 -1.15 0.95
C ALA A 28 -18.23 0.00 1.47
N LEU A 29 -19.53 -0.02 1.21
CA LEU A 29 -20.47 0.99 1.73
C LEU A 29 -20.50 1.01 3.26
N ASN A 30 -20.66 -0.17 3.89
CA ASN A 30 -20.73 -0.28 5.34
C ASN A 30 -19.44 0.19 6.00
N PHE A 31 -18.30 -0.21 5.43
CA PHE A 31 -17.01 0.22 5.95
C PHE A 31 -16.77 1.72 5.74
N GLN A 32 -17.12 2.25 4.57
CA GLN A 32 -17.03 3.68 4.26
C GLN A 32 -17.87 4.52 5.22
N HIS A 33 -19.10 4.09 5.54
CA HIS A 33 -19.97 4.79 6.49
C HIS A 33 -19.38 4.81 7.91
N THR A 34 -18.84 3.68 8.36
CA THR A 34 -18.15 3.58 9.66
C THR A 34 -16.93 4.51 9.72
N LEU A 35 -16.13 4.50 8.66
CA LEU A 35 -14.94 5.34 8.54
C LEU A 35 -15.31 6.83 8.51
N GLN A 36 -16.29 7.24 7.70
CA GLN A 36 -16.77 8.62 7.67
C GLN A 36 -17.27 9.08 9.04
N SER A 37 -18.02 8.23 9.74
CA SER A 37 -18.47 8.52 11.11
C SER A 37 -17.30 8.74 12.06
N ALA A 38 -16.26 7.92 11.98
CA ALA A 38 -15.04 8.09 12.77
C ALA A 38 -14.27 9.37 12.38
N LEU A 39 -14.18 9.70 11.09
CA LEU A 39 -13.51 10.92 10.64
C LEU A 39 -14.25 12.19 11.10
N HIS A 40 -15.57 12.16 11.23
CA HIS A 40 -16.35 13.28 11.75
C HIS A 40 -16.14 13.55 13.25
N THR A 41 -15.59 12.59 14.02
CA THR A 41 -15.23 12.83 15.43
C THR A 41 -13.86 13.47 15.58
N LEU A 42 -13.04 13.47 14.53
CA LEU A 42 -11.72 14.10 14.54
C LEU A 42 -11.82 15.61 14.27
N PRO A 43 -10.88 16.42 14.78
CA PRO A 43 -10.82 17.83 14.44
C PRO A 43 -10.68 18.05 12.92
N PRO A 44 -11.37 19.03 12.31
CA PRO A 44 -11.28 19.29 10.87
C PRO A 44 -9.85 19.49 10.36
N ALA A 45 -9.00 20.12 11.17
CA ALA A 45 -7.58 20.32 10.86
C ALA A 45 -6.80 19.00 10.73
N VAL A 46 -7.14 17.98 11.52
CA VAL A 46 -6.51 16.64 11.42
C VAL A 46 -6.94 15.95 10.13
N VAL A 47 -8.23 16.01 9.82
CA VAL A 47 -8.76 15.42 8.57
C VAL A 47 -8.16 16.13 7.34
N ALA A 48 -8.05 17.46 7.36
CA ALA A 48 -7.41 18.25 6.30
C ALA A 48 -5.91 17.93 6.16
N ALA A 49 -5.21 17.75 7.29
CA ALA A 49 -3.82 17.31 7.29
C ALA A 49 -3.62 15.94 6.64
N LEU A 50 -4.51 14.98 6.93
CA LEU A 50 -4.50 13.64 6.34
C LEU A 50 -4.95 13.61 4.87
N ARG A 51 -5.79 14.55 4.42
CA ARG A 51 -6.07 14.73 2.99
C ARG A 51 -4.85 15.25 2.23
N GLY A 52 -3.93 15.92 2.93
CA GLY A 52 -2.75 16.52 2.32
C GLY A 52 -2.98 17.94 1.80
N ASP A 53 -4.05 18.61 2.25
CA ASP A 53 -4.43 19.96 1.80
C ASP A 53 -3.32 21.01 2.06
N TRP A 54 -2.43 20.73 3.02
CA TRP A 54 -1.30 21.58 3.41
C TRP A 54 -0.10 21.54 2.45
N LEU A 55 0.00 20.54 1.57
CA LEU A 55 1.17 20.32 0.73
C LEU A 55 1.12 21.06 -0.61
N GLY A 56 -0.05 21.61 -1.00
CA GLY A 56 -0.25 22.35 -2.25
C GLY A 56 -0.08 21.52 -3.54
N HIS A 57 0.39 20.28 -3.43
CA HIS A 57 0.63 19.31 -4.51
C HIS A 57 0.20 17.90 -4.05
N PRO A 58 -0.11 16.96 -4.96
CA PRO A 58 -0.51 15.61 -4.60
C PRO A 58 0.54 14.96 -3.71
N VAL A 59 0.16 14.56 -2.51
CA VAL A 59 1.05 13.88 -1.55
C VAL A 59 1.42 12.47 -2.03
N HIS A 60 0.71 11.98 -3.06
CA HIS A 60 0.78 10.64 -3.64
C HIS A 60 2.21 10.11 -3.87
N PRO A 61 3.19 10.86 -4.43
CA PRO A 61 4.52 10.31 -4.68
C PRO A 61 5.25 9.92 -3.39
N ILE A 62 5.09 10.70 -2.31
CA ILE A 62 5.76 10.41 -1.04
C ILE A 62 5.06 9.26 -0.31
N LYS A 63 3.72 9.19 -0.38
CA LYS A 63 2.92 8.13 0.26
C LYS A 63 3.35 6.74 -0.19
N VAL A 64 3.66 6.56 -1.47
CA VAL A 64 3.86 5.24 -2.07
C VAL A 64 5.35 4.89 -2.24
N HIS A 65 6.21 5.87 -2.51
CA HIS A 65 7.63 5.59 -2.77
C HIS A 65 8.41 5.23 -1.52
N LEU A 66 8.11 5.85 -0.37
CA LEU A 66 8.84 5.56 0.86
C LEU A 66 8.58 4.12 1.36
N PRO A 67 7.32 3.63 1.46
CA PRO A 67 7.05 2.25 1.83
C PRO A 67 7.66 1.26 0.83
N LEU A 68 7.33 1.42 -0.45
CA LEU A 68 7.74 0.46 -1.47
C LEU A 68 9.27 0.42 -1.64
N GLY A 69 9.91 1.59 -1.65
CA GLY A 69 11.37 1.70 -1.71
C GLY A 69 12.06 1.04 -0.52
N GLY A 70 11.57 1.30 0.70
CA GLY A 70 12.12 0.67 1.91
C GLY A 70 11.99 -0.85 1.89
N TRP A 71 10.82 -1.37 1.50
CA TRP A 71 10.57 -2.81 1.41
C TRP A 71 11.38 -3.49 0.28
N MET A 72 11.54 -2.83 -0.87
CA MET A 72 12.39 -3.34 -1.96
C MET A 72 13.87 -3.38 -1.56
N ILE A 73 14.38 -2.34 -0.92
CA ILE A 73 15.77 -2.30 -0.44
C ILE A 73 15.99 -3.39 0.63
N ALA A 74 15.04 -3.55 1.57
CA ALA A 74 15.12 -4.61 2.56
C ALA A 74 15.16 -6.00 1.91
N ALA A 75 14.27 -6.27 0.95
CA ALA A 75 14.25 -7.54 0.21
C ALA A 75 15.57 -7.77 -0.56
N LEU A 76 16.07 -6.76 -1.26
CA LEU A 76 17.34 -6.84 -1.98
C LEU A 76 18.48 -7.23 -1.03
N LEU A 77 18.60 -6.55 0.12
CA LEU A 77 19.65 -6.81 1.10
C LEU A 77 19.49 -8.17 1.80
N ASP A 78 18.27 -8.67 1.93
CA ASP A 78 18.01 -9.97 2.56
C ASP A 78 18.20 -11.16 1.62
N PHE A 79 17.96 -11.02 0.32
CA PHE A 79 17.95 -12.13 -0.63
C PHE A 79 19.09 -12.10 -1.65
N ALA A 80 19.70 -10.95 -1.91
CA ALA A 80 20.86 -10.92 -2.77
C ALA A 80 22.06 -11.60 -2.08
N PRO A 81 22.94 -12.28 -2.83
CA PRO A 81 24.15 -12.91 -2.30
C PRO A 81 25.22 -11.86 -1.98
N LEU A 82 24.87 -10.90 -1.12
CA LEU A 82 25.71 -9.79 -0.70
C LEU A 82 26.35 -10.15 0.65
N GLY A 83 27.68 -10.16 0.71
CA GLY A 83 28.43 -10.34 1.96
C GLY A 83 29.23 -11.63 2.02
N ASN A 84 30.45 -11.56 1.49
CA ASN A 84 31.38 -12.69 1.45
C ASN A 84 32.05 -12.95 2.82
N THR A 85 31.85 -12.06 3.80
CA THR A 85 32.38 -12.20 5.16
C THR A 85 31.26 -12.06 6.21
N PRO A 86 31.43 -12.62 7.41
CA PRO A 86 30.47 -12.47 8.51
C PRO A 86 30.12 -11.01 8.82
N GLU A 87 31.11 -10.12 8.79
CA GLU A 87 30.96 -8.70 9.12
C GLU A 87 30.08 -7.99 8.09
N LYS A 88 30.33 -8.23 6.79
CA LYS A 88 29.50 -7.67 5.71
C LYS A 88 28.08 -8.18 5.78
N ARG A 89 27.87 -9.48 6.05
CA ARG A 89 26.52 -10.02 6.25
C ARG A 89 25.79 -9.31 7.38
N GLN A 90 26.46 -9.07 8.50
CA GLN A 90 25.86 -8.35 9.62
C GLN A 90 25.51 -6.89 9.25
N GLN A 91 26.37 -6.21 8.50
CA GLN A 91 26.10 -4.85 8.00
C GLN A 91 24.88 -4.81 7.09
N TYR A 92 24.78 -5.72 6.11
CA TYR A 92 23.61 -5.80 5.23
C TYR A 92 22.33 -6.13 5.98
N GLN A 93 22.39 -7.00 7.00
CA GLN A 93 21.24 -7.30 7.84
C GLN A 93 20.74 -6.06 8.59
N LYS A 94 21.64 -5.25 9.17
CA LYS A 94 21.28 -4.00 9.82
C LYS A 94 20.67 -3.00 8.84
N ALA A 95 21.27 -2.86 7.65
CA ALA A 95 20.74 -1.99 6.61
C ALA A 95 19.35 -2.42 6.13
N ALA A 96 19.12 -3.73 5.98
CA ALA A 96 17.81 -4.28 5.64
C ALA A 96 16.76 -3.95 6.72
N ASP A 97 17.14 -4.05 7.99
CA ASP A 97 16.24 -3.77 9.13
C ASP A 97 15.89 -2.29 9.19
N THR A 98 16.85 -1.40 8.94
CA THR A 98 16.62 0.05 8.84
C THR A 98 15.71 0.40 7.66
N ALA A 99 15.97 -0.15 6.47
CA ALA A 99 15.15 0.10 5.29
C ALA A 99 13.71 -0.40 5.48
N LEU A 100 13.56 -1.59 6.07
CA LEU A 100 12.26 -2.16 6.41
C LEU A 100 11.52 -1.26 7.41
N LEU A 101 12.20 -0.80 8.46
CA LEU A 101 11.61 0.10 9.46
C LEU A 101 11.14 1.41 8.84
N LEU A 102 11.98 2.08 8.04
CA LEU A 102 11.63 3.34 7.38
C LEU A 102 10.48 3.15 6.41
N GLY A 103 10.48 2.08 5.63
CA GLY A 103 9.37 1.73 4.73
C GLY A 103 8.08 1.48 5.50
N THR A 104 8.13 0.72 6.59
CA THR A 104 6.95 0.46 7.43
C THR A 104 6.43 1.72 8.12
N VAL A 105 7.30 2.61 8.62
CA VAL A 105 6.87 3.91 9.18
C VAL A 105 6.20 4.76 8.11
N GLY A 106 6.77 4.83 6.89
CA GLY A 106 6.12 5.47 5.76
C GLY A 106 4.76 4.85 5.43
N GLY A 107 4.66 3.52 5.53
CA GLY A 107 3.44 2.75 5.27
C GLY A 107 2.29 3.12 6.20
N ALA A 108 2.58 3.42 7.47
CA ALA A 108 1.55 3.88 8.41
C ALA A 108 0.90 5.20 7.96
N GLY A 109 1.71 6.14 7.46
CA GLY A 109 1.21 7.38 6.87
C GLY A 109 0.40 7.15 5.59
N ALA A 110 0.87 6.24 4.73
CA ALA A 110 0.16 5.86 3.51
C ALA A 110 -1.23 5.26 3.80
N VAL A 111 -1.32 4.35 4.78
CA VAL A 111 -2.60 3.75 5.22
C VAL A 111 -3.55 4.82 5.75
N ALA A 112 -3.08 5.72 6.62
CA ALA A 112 -3.92 6.75 7.20
C ALA A 112 -4.49 7.70 6.13
N THR A 113 -3.62 8.22 5.26
CA THR A 113 -4.02 9.13 4.17
C THR A 113 -4.90 8.44 3.13
N GLY A 114 -4.60 7.19 2.78
CA GLY A 114 -5.37 6.38 1.84
C GLY A 114 -6.80 6.13 2.31
N TRP A 115 -7.02 5.85 3.59
CA TRP A 115 -8.37 5.70 4.12
C TRP A 115 -9.18 7.00 4.08
N VAL A 116 -8.56 8.14 4.40
CA VAL A 116 -9.24 9.44 4.30
C VAL A 116 -9.68 9.72 2.87
N GLU A 117 -8.81 9.46 1.89
CA GLU A 117 -9.14 9.64 0.48
C GLU A 117 -10.24 8.68 0.01
N TRP A 118 -10.09 7.39 0.33
CA TRP A 118 -11.07 6.35 -0.02
C TRP A 118 -12.45 6.61 0.59
N SER A 119 -12.53 7.32 1.73
CA SER A 119 -13.81 7.70 2.33
C SER A 119 -14.70 8.52 1.40
N THR A 120 -14.15 9.14 0.35
CA THR A 120 -14.89 9.94 -0.64
C THR A 120 -15.15 9.20 -1.96
N ALA A 121 -14.56 8.00 -2.13
CA ALA A 121 -14.65 7.21 -3.34
C ALA A 121 -16.10 6.75 -3.64
N ARG A 122 -16.42 6.61 -4.94
CA ARG A 122 -17.75 6.21 -5.40
C ARG A 122 -17.67 5.12 -6.46
N GLY A 123 -18.76 4.35 -6.60
CA GLY A 123 -18.90 3.35 -7.67
C GLY A 123 -17.74 2.36 -7.72
N GLN A 124 -17.21 2.12 -8.92
CA GLN A 124 -16.10 1.18 -9.12
C GLN A 124 -14.84 1.59 -8.36
N ALA A 125 -14.51 2.89 -8.33
CA ALA A 125 -13.35 3.41 -7.59
C ALA A 125 -13.37 3.04 -6.10
N ARG A 126 -14.55 3.00 -5.48
CA ARG A 126 -14.71 2.56 -4.08
C ARG A 126 -14.39 1.07 -3.92
N ARG A 127 -14.87 0.23 -4.82
CA ARG A 127 -14.62 -1.22 -4.80
C ARG A 127 -13.15 -1.53 -5.07
N THR A 128 -12.58 -0.93 -6.11
CA THR A 128 -11.15 -1.03 -6.43
C THR A 128 -10.31 -0.55 -5.25
N GLY A 129 -10.67 0.59 -4.66
CA GLY A 129 -9.97 1.17 -3.52
C GLY A 129 -10.00 0.28 -2.27
N LEU A 130 -11.11 -0.44 -2.04
CA LEU A 130 -11.20 -1.37 -0.91
C LEU A 130 -10.28 -2.58 -1.10
N ILE A 131 -10.24 -3.16 -2.30
CA ILE A 131 -9.35 -4.28 -2.61
C ILE A 131 -7.89 -3.83 -2.55
N HIS A 132 -7.59 -2.68 -3.15
CA HIS A 132 -6.27 -2.06 -3.13
C HIS A 132 -5.78 -1.81 -1.70
N GLY A 133 -6.63 -1.21 -0.85
CA GLY A 133 -6.38 -1.06 0.57
C GLY A 133 -6.05 -2.40 1.18
N ALA A 134 -6.98 -3.36 1.15
CA ALA A 134 -6.83 -4.64 1.85
C ALA A 134 -5.51 -5.37 1.53
N LEU A 135 -5.07 -5.33 0.25
CA LEU A 135 -3.78 -5.87 -0.17
C LEU A 135 -2.60 -5.15 0.50
N ASN A 136 -2.62 -3.81 0.50
CA ASN A 136 -1.55 -2.99 1.05
C ASN A 136 -1.56 -2.93 2.59
N GLU A 137 -2.70 -2.97 3.26
CA GLU A 137 -2.73 -3.13 4.72
C GLU A 137 -2.22 -4.50 5.14
N THR A 138 -2.56 -5.56 4.39
CA THR A 138 -1.97 -6.89 4.64
C THR A 138 -0.46 -6.86 4.43
N ALA A 139 0.02 -6.22 3.37
CA ALA A 139 1.45 -6.01 3.13
C ALA A 139 2.13 -5.24 4.29
N PHE A 140 1.51 -4.16 4.75
CA PHE A 140 1.98 -3.37 5.88
C PHE A 140 2.08 -4.23 7.15
N LEU A 141 1.02 -4.97 7.51
CA LEU A 141 0.98 -5.83 8.69
C LEU A 141 2.02 -6.97 8.61
N LEU A 142 2.25 -7.54 7.43
CA LEU A 142 3.31 -8.53 7.23
C LEU A 142 4.70 -7.93 7.47
N ASN A 143 4.94 -6.69 7.03
CA ASN A 143 6.21 -6.00 7.29
C ASN A 143 6.37 -5.61 8.78
N VAL A 144 5.29 -5.23 9.48
CA VAL A 144 5.28 -5.08 10.95
C VAL A 144 5.63 -6.42 11.62
N GLY A 145 4.98 -7.51 11.19
CA GLY A 145 5.28 -8.87 11.64
C GLY A 145 6.73 -9.26 11.38
N SER A 146 7.30 -8.86 10.25
CA SER A 146 8.71 -9.07 9.92
C SER A 146 9.64 -8.39 10.93
N LEU A 147 9.41 -7.11 11.24
CA LEU A 147 10.18 -6.37 12.25
C LEU A 147 10.12 -7.06 13.62
N ILE A 148 8.93 -7.52 14.03
CA ILE A 148 8.74 -8.25 15.29
C ILE A 148 9.51 -9.59 15.26
N ALA A 149 9.41 -10.35 14.17
CA ALA A 149 10.09 -11.63 14.02
C ALA A 149 11.61 -11.47 14.06
N ARG A 150 12.17 -10.45 13.38
CA ARG A 150 13.59 -10.12 13.39
C ARG A 150 14.08 -9.74 14.79
N LYS A 151 13.32 -8.90 15.50
CA LYS A 151 13.62 -8.52 16.91
C LYS A 151 13.61 -9.73 17.85
N LYS A 152 12.81 -10.75 17.56
CA LYS A 152 12.76 -12.03 18.31
C LYS A 152 13.81 -13.06 17.85
N GLY A 153 14.77 -12.68 17.01
CA GLY A 153 15.80 -13.58 16.49
C GLY A 153 15.32 -14.55 15.39
N ARG A 154 14.05 -14.47 14.96
CA ARG A 154 13.46 -15.33 13.94
C ARG A 154 13.65 -14.75 12.55
N ARG A 155 14.90 -14.53 12.14
CA ARG A 155 15.21 -13.78 10.89
C ARG A 155 14.67 -14.46 9.63
N GLY A 156 14.68 -15.79 9.56
CA GLY A 156 14.11 -16.53 8.41
C GLY A 156 12.61 -16.24 8.22
N LEU A 157 11.83 -16.30 9.29
CA LEU A 157 10.42 -15.90 9.29
C LEU A 157 10.27 -14.42 8.92
N GLY A 158 11.13 -13.55 9.48
CA GLY A 158 11.16 -12.13 9.13
C GLY A 158 11.29 -11.89 7.63
N LYS A 159 12.26 -12.56 6.97
CA LYS A 159 12.45 -12.47 5.51
C LYS A 159 11.23 -12.95 4.74
N ALA A 160 10.66 -14.09 5.14
CA ALA A 160 9.46 -14.63 4.49
C ALA A 160 8.27 -13.66 4.58
N LEU A 161 8.02 -13.09 5.76
CA LEU A 161 6.95 -12.11 5.98
C LEU A 161 7.15 -10.84 5.15
N SER A 162 8.35 -10.24 5.16
CA SER A 162 8.61 -9.02 4.38
C SER A 162 8.61 -9.28 2.86
N GLY A 163 9.05 -10.47 2.43
CA GLY A 163 8.97 -10.89 1.03
C GLY A 163 7.53 -11.06 0.55
N ALA A 164 6.69 -11.75 1.35
CA ALA A 164 5.26 -11.88 1.07
C ALA A 164 4.56 -10.51 1.07
N GLY A 165 4.90 -9.64 2.04
CA GLY A 165 4.40 -8.27 2.10
C GLY A 165 4.75 -7.46 0.85
N LEU A 166 6.00 -7.53 0.38
CA LEU A 166 6.42 -6.89 -0.87
C LEU A 166 5.63 -7.42 -2.08
N GLY A 167 5.42 -8.74 -2.16
CA GLY A 167 4.61 -9.35 -3.23
C GLY A 167 3.17 -8.80 -3.26
N LEU A 168 2.52 -8.70 -2.10
CA LEU A 168 1.19 -8.10 -1.99
C LEU A 168 1.17 -6.62 -2.34
N ALA A 169 2.17 -5.85 -1.92
CA ALA A 169 2.28 -4.43 -2.24
C ALA A 169 2.42 -4.21 -3.76
N LEU A 170 3.23 -5.04 -4.44
CA LEU A 170 3.38 -4.98 -5.90
C LEU A 170 2.07 -5.35 -6.62
N ALA A 171 1.36 -6.39 -6.14
CA ALA A 171 0.05 -6.75 -6.68
C ALA A 171 -0.99 -5.63 -6.48
N GLY A 172 -1.03 -5.04 -5.29
CA GLY A 172 -1.86 -3.88 -4.99
C GLY A 172 -1.51 -2.65 -5.83
N GLY A 173 -0.25 -2.49 -6.22
CA GLY A 173 0.22 -1.42 -7.10
C GLY A 173 -0.47 -1.37 -8.47
N MET A 174 -0.85 -2.53 -9.02
CA MET A 174 -1.65 -2.57 -10.26
C MET A 174 -3.00 -1.87 -10.09
N LEU A 175 -3.70 -2.15 -8.98
CA LEU A 175 -4.98 -1.49 -8.66
C LEU A 175 -4.78 -0.02 -8.29
N GLY A 176 -3.65 0.32 -7.65
CA GLY A 176 -3.26 1.71 -7.38
C GLY A 176 -3.11 2.51 -8.68
N GLY A 177 -2.48 1.92 -9.70
CA GLY A 177 -2.42 2.50 -11.04
C GLY A 177 -3.81 2.77 -11.60
N GLN A 178 -4.75 1.83 -11.46
CA GLN A 178 -6.12 2.03 -11.94
C GLN A 178 -6.86 3.15 -11.19
N LEU A 179 -6.69 3.25 -9.87
CA LEU A 179 -7.24 4.35 -9.08
C LEU A 179 -6.76 5.71 -9.60
N VAL A 180 -5.47 5.84 -9.91
CA VAL A 180 -4.89 7.09 -10.41
C VAL A 180 -5.35 7.39 -11.85
N TYR A 181 -5.19 6.43 -12.76
CA TYR A 181 -5.37 6.69 -14.19
C TYR A 181 -6.82 6.62 -14.66
N ARG A 182 -7.64 5.70 -14.13
CA ARG A 182 -9.06 5.55 -14.51
C ARG A 182 -9.97 6.39 -13.63
N HIS A 183 -9.69 6.44 -12.32
CA HIS A 183 -10.61 7.05 -11.34
C HIS A 183 -10.14 8.41 -10.81
N ARG A 184 -8.93 8.86 -11.18
CA ARG A 184 -8.33 10.13 -10.73
C ARG A 184 -8.25 10.25 -9.20
N MET A 185 -7.93 9.14 -8.53
CA MET A 185 -7.70 9.07 -7.08
C MET A 185 -6.26 8.61 -6.79
N GLY A 186 -5.57 9.34 -5.91
CA GLY A 186 -4.20 9.10 -5.43
C GLY A 186 -3.68 10.21 -4.50
#